data_AF-A0A2V7CA58-F1
#
_entry.id   AF-A0A2V7CA58-F1
#
_cell.length_a   1.000
_cell.length_b   1.000
_cell.length_c   1.000
_cell.angle_alpha   90.00
_cell.angle_beta   90.00
_cell.angle_gamma   90.00
#
_symmetry.space_group_name_H-M   'P 1'
#
loop_
_entity.id
_entity.type
_entity.pdbx_description
1 polymer ?
#
loop_
_entity_poly.entity_id
_entity_poly.type
_entity_poly.pdbx_seq_one_letter_code
_entity_poly.pdbx_strand_id
1 'polypeptide(L)'
;MRLLLGCVSWTLVLSLVASPASASQCPVLIKQGRDAAATMNPNDTKVKDARAKLDRASSLHKEGKHTDAMREANEALGLLGVQK
;
A
#
# COMPACT_ATOMS: atom_id res chain seq x y z
N MET A 1 48.45 -3.73 20.07
CA MET A 1 47.92 -5.09 19.84
C MET A 1 46.92 -5.03 18.69
N ARG A 2 47.34 -5.38 17.47
CA ARG A 2 46.45 -5.58 16.32
C ARG A 2 45.87 -6.98 16.45
N LEU A 3 44.56 -7.13 16.64
CA LEU A 3 43.88 -8.43 16.51
C LEU A 3 42.70 -8.29 15.54
N LEU A 4 42.90 -8.88 14.35
CA LEU A 4 41.95 -9.76 13.63
C LEU A 4 40.56 -9.14 13.33
N LEU A 5 40.29 -8.60 12.14
CA LEU A 5 40.15 -9.33 10.87
C LEU A 5 39.39 -10.67 11.02
N GLY A 6 38.06 -10.57 11.21
CA GLY A 6 37.13 -11.69 11.20
C GLY A 6 35.99 -11.41 10.23
N CYS A 7 35.95 -12.17 9.14
CA CYS A 7 34.92 -12.18 8.11
C CYS A 7 33.58 -12.61 8.75
N VAL A 8 32.74 -11.64 9.11
CA VAL A 8 31.34 -11.91 9.48
C VAL A 8 30.54 -11.98 8.18
N SER A 9 30.28 -13.20 7.72
CA SER A 9 29.34 -13.46 6.64
C SER A 9 27.97 -12.91 7.03
N TRP A 10 27.55 -11.84 6.35
CA TRP A 10 26.20 -11.29 6.47
C TRP A 10 25.23 -12.27 5.80
N THR A 11 24.89 -13.35 6.50
CA THR A 11 23.73 -14.16 6.12
C THR A 11 22.50 -13.35 6.53
N LEU A 12 22.09 -12.43 5.66
CA LEU A 12 20.81 -11.75 5.75
C LEU A 12 19.72 -12.80 5.51
N VAL A 13 19.38 -13.55 6.57
CA VAL A 13 18.18 -14.38 6.59
C VAL A 13 17.01 -13.41 6.52
N LEU A 14 16.50 -13.23 5.30
CA LEU A 14 15.27 -12.49 5.02
C LEU A 14 14.10 -13.33 5.54
N SER A 15 13.94 -13.37 6.86
CA SER A 15 12.72 -13.81 7.49
C SER A 15 11.64 -12.84 7.03
N LEU A 16 10.83 -13.24 6.05
CA LEU A 16 9.53 -12.64 5.78
C LEU A 16 8.66 -12.88 7.02
N VAL A 17 8.92 -12.10 8.07
CA VAL A 17 7.95 -11.84 9.11
C VAL A 17 6.84 -11.09 8.42
N ALA A 18 5.78 -11.81 8.03
CA ALA A 18 4.48 -11.21 7.77
C ALA A 18 4.08 -10.52 9.07
N SER A 19 4.53 -9.28 9.22
CA SER A 19 4.22 -8.46 10.37
C SER A 19 2.70 -8.31 10.38
N PRO A 20 2.03 -8.37 11.55
CA PRO A 20 0.59 -8.15 11.67
C PRO A 20 0.15 -6.77 11.14
N ALA A 21 1.09 -5.89 10.80
CA ALA A 21 0.87 -4.64 10.09
C ALA A 21 0.14 -4.80 8.74
N SER A 22 0.26 -5.92 8.02
CA SER A 22 -0.34 -6.08 6.68
C SER A 22 -1.86 -6.33 6.69
N ALA A 23 -2.42 -6.89 7.76
CA ALA A 23 -3.86 -7.16 7.82
C ALA A 23 -4.72 -5.88 7.87
N SER A 24 -4.18 -4.83 8.50
CA SER A 24 -4.89 -3.56 8.73
C SER A 24 -4.64 -2.52 7.63
N GLN A 25 -3.78 -2.80 6.65
CA GLN A 25 -3.35 -1.81 5.65
C GLN A 25 -4.39 -1.52 4.58
N CYS A 26 -5.15 -2.52 4.12
CA CYS A 26 -6.20 -2.35 3.11
C CYS A 26 -7.21 -1.25 3.50
N PRO A 27 -7.89 -1.31 4.67
CA PRO A 27 -8.89 -0.30 5.03
C PRO A 27 -8.28 1.09 5.22
N VAL A 28 -7.03 1.18 5.69
CA VAL A 28 -6.33 2.47 5.83
C VAL A 28 -6.10 3.10 4.46
N LEU A 29 -5.51 2.37 3.51
CA LEU A 29 -5.22 2.89 2.16
C LEU A 29 -6.50 3.30 1.43
N ILE A 30 -7.56 2.48 1.51
CA ILE A 30 -8.85 2.79 0.91
C ILE A 30 -9.42 4.08 1.52
N LYS A 31 -9.40 4.22 2.85
CA LYS A 31 -9.89 5.44 3.52
C LYS A 31 -9.06 6.66 3.11
N GLN A 32 -7.74 6.56 3.11
CA GLN A 32 -6.86 7.66 2.69
C GLN A 32 -7.18 8.13 1.26
N GLY A 33 -7.38 7.20 0.33
CA GLY A 33 -7.75 7.54 -1.04
C GLY A 33 -9.13 8.19 -1.14
N ARG A 34 -10.12 7.73 -0.36
CA ARG A 34 -11.46 8.33 -0.33
C ARG A 34 -11.43 9.75 0.22
N ASP A 35 -10.73 9.96 1.33
CA ASP A 35 -10.59 11.25 1.98
C ASP A 35 -9.91 12.25 1.03
N ALA A 36 -8.84 11.83 0.34
CA ALA A 36 -8.17 12.66 -0.66
C ALA A 36 -9.06 12.96 -1.87
N ALA A 37 -9.76 11.95 -2.41
CA ALA A 37 -10.68 12.15 -3.54
C ALA A 37 -11.90 13.02 -3.18
N ALA A 38 -12.21 13.21 -1.89
CA ALA A 38 -13.30 14.07 -1.43
C ALA A 38 -12.93 15.56 -1.45
N THR A 39 -11.63 15.89 -1.39
CA THR A 39 -11.15 17.29 -1.43
C THR A 39 -10.79 17.76 -2.85
N MET A 40 -10.91 16.88 -3.84
CA MET A 40 -10.57 17.15 -5.24
C MET A 40 -11.80 17.38 -6.13
N ASN A 41 -11.59 17.93 -7.33
CA ASN A 41 -12.65 18.10 -8.33
C ASN A 41 -13.19 16.73 -8.79
N PRO A 42 -14.48 16.41 -8.53
CA PRO A 42 -15.05 15.12 -8.88
C PRO A 42 -15.19 14.88 -10.39
N ASN A 43 -15.06 15.92 -11.21
CA ASN A 43 -15.14 15.81 -12.66
C ASN A 43 -13.77 15.55 -13.32
N ASP A 44 -12.67 15.66 -12.58
CA ASP A 44 -11.33 15.33 -13.07
C ASP A 44 -11.25 13.82 -13.36
N THR A 45 -10.77 13.46 -14.56
CA THR A 45 -10.58 12.07 -15.00
C THR A 45 -9.78 11.27 -13.98
N LYS A 46 -8.70 11.83 -13.41
CA LYS A 46 -7.86 11.11 -12.44
C LYS A 46 -8.61 10.80 -11.14
N VAL A 47 -9.52 11.68 -10.72
CA VAL A 47 -10.32 11.51 -9.50
C VAL A 47 -11.39 10.44 -9.73
N LYS A 48 -11.99 10.40 -10.92
CA LYS A 48 -12.92 9.34 -11.31
C LYS A 48 -12.22 7.97 -11.35
N ASP A 49 -11.06 7.90 -11.98
CA ASP A 49 -10.27 6.68 -12.07
C ASP A 49 -9.83 6.19 -10.69
N ALA A 50 -9.34 7.11 -9.84
CA ALA A 50 -8.99 6.78 -8.46
C ALA A 50 -10.20 6.27 -7.65
N ARG A 51 -11.39 6.86 -7.80
CA ARG A 51 -12.60 6.37 -7.13
C ARG A 51 -12.99 4.96 -7.59
N ALA A 52 -12.93 4.68 -8.89
CA ALA A 52 -13.18 3.34 -9.43
C ALA A 52 -12.17 2.31 -8.90
N LYS A 53 -10.89 2.68 -8.83
CA LYS A 53 -9.83 1.86 -8.21
C LYS A 53 -10.11 1.58 -6.72
N LEU A 54 -10.57 2.58 -5.96
CA LEU A 54 -10.94 2.42 -4.55
C LEU A 54 -12.21 1.55 -4.38
N ASP A 55 -13.17 1.62 -5.30
CA ASP A 55 -14.33 0.72 -5.32
C ASP A 55 -13.87 -0.74 -5.55
N ARG A 56 -12.96 -0.94 -6.49
CA ARG A 56 -12.37 -2.26 -6.76
C ARG A 56 -11.57 -2.78 -5.57
N ALA A 57 -10.75 -1.94 -4.94
CA ALA A 57 -10.01 -2.26 -3.72
C ALA A 57 -10.94 -2.71 -2.59
N SER A 58 -12.07 -2.01 -2.38
CA SER A 58 -13.09 -2.40 -1.40
C SER A 58 -13.73 -3.76 -1.71
N SER A 59 -14.03 -4.06 -2.98
CA SER A 59 -14.54 -5.40 -3.37
C SER A 59 -13.53 -6.49 -3.07
N LEU A 60 -12.29 -6.31 -3.52
CA LEU A 60 -11.20 -7.26 -3.32
C LEU A 60 -10.92 -7.51 -1.83
N HIS A 61 -11.00 -6.46 -0.99
CA HIS A 61 -10.88 -6.60 0.46
C HIS A 61 -11.98 -7.50 1.04
N LYS A 62 -13.25 -7.30 0.64
CA LYS A 62 -14.37 -8.14 1.07
C LYS A 62 -14.24 -9.59 0.59
N GLU A 63 -13.59 -9.80 -0.55
CA GLU A 63 -13.26 -11.12 -1.11
C GLU A 63 -12.03 -11.78 -0.43
N GLY A 64 -11.38 -11.12 0.53
CA GLY A 64 -10.16 -11.61 1.18
C GLY A 64 -8.88 -11.49 0.31
N LYS A 65 -8.97 -10.88 -0.87
CA LYS A 65 -7.85 -10.67 -1.80
C LYS A 65 -7.03 -9.45 -1.41
N HIS A 66 -6.39 -9.51 -0.25
CA HIS A 66 -5.72 -8.36 0.36
C HIS A 66 -4.59 -7.78 -0.49
N THR A 67 -3.78 -8.62 -1.15
CA THR A 67 -2.70 -8.15 -2.02
C THR A 67 -3.23 -7.33 -3.19
N ASP A 68 -4.28 -7.80 -3.86
CA ASP A 68 -4.91 -7.06 -4.96
C ASP A 68 -5.60 -5.80 -4.46
N ALA A 69 -6.28 -5.86 -3.31
CA ALA A 69 -6.91 -4.69 -2.70
C ALA A 69 -5.89 -3.59 -2.40
N MET A 70 -4.73 -3.94 -1.84
CA MET A 70 -3.65 -2.98 -1.59
C MET A 70 -3.07 -2.41 -2.89
N ARG A 71 -2.91 -3.23 -3.93
CA ARG A 71 -2.42 -2.75 -5.23
C ARG A 71 -3.36 -1.70 -5.82
N GLU A 72 -4.66 -2.01 -5.93
CA GLU A 72 -5.65 -1.07 -6.46
C GLU A 72 -5.75 0.23 -5.62
N ALA A 73 -5.67 0.11 -4.29
CA ALA A 73 -5.69 1.28 -3.41
C ALA A 73 -4.44 2.16 -3.54
N ASN A 74 -3.25 1.57 -3.69
CA ASN A 74 -2.01 2.33 -3.90
C ASN A 74 -1.99 3.01 -5.29
N GLU A 75 -2.48 2.34 -6.34
CA GLU A 75 -2.62 2.96 -7.65
C GLU A 75 -3.59 4.15 -7.60
N ALA A 76 -4.70 4.04 -6.86
CA ALA A 76 -5.61 5.16 -6.62
C ALA A 76 -4.93 6.33 -5.90
N LEU A 77 -4.15 6.05 -4.86
CA LEU A 77 -3.38 7.07 -4.13
C LEU A 77 -2.36 7.76 -5.05
N GLY A 78 -1.71 7.01 -5.95
CA GLY A 78 -0.83 7.56 -6.98
C GLY A 78 -1.53 8.52 -7.94
N LEU A 79 -2.73 8.17 -8.43
CA LEU A 79 -3.55 9.04 -9.27
C LEU A 79 -3.95 10.34 -8.57
N LEU A 80 -4.18 10.27 -7.26
CA LEU A 80 -4.53 11.42 -6.41
C LEU A 80 -3.30 12.21 -5.95
N GLY A 81 -2.07 11.78 -6.29
CA GLY A 81 -0.84 12.42 -5.84
C GLY A 81 -0.58 12.29 -4.33
N VAL A 82 -1.22 11.32 -3.67
CA VAL A 82 -1.05 11.02 -2.24
C VAL A 82 0.00 9.92 -2.11
N GLN A 83 1.25 10.25 -2.39
CA GLN A 83 2.35 9.32 -2.16
C GLN A 83 2.96 9.55 -0.76
N LYS A 84 3.36 8.46 -0.11
CA LYS A 84 4.22 8.49 1.09
C LYS A 84 5.67 8.45 0.67
#